data_AF-A0A1E4LKX3-F1
#
_entry.id   AF-A0A1E4LKX3-F1
#
_cell.length_a   1.000
_cell.length_b   1.000
_cell.length_c   1.000
_cell.angle_alpha   90.00
_cell.angle_beta   90.00
_cell.angle_gamma   90.00
#
_symmetry.space_group_name_H-M   'P 1'
#
loop_
_entity.id
_entity.type
_entity.pdbx_description
1 polymer ?
#
loop_
_entity_poly.entity_id
_entity_poly.type
_entity_poly.pdbx_seq_one_letter_code
_entity_poly.pdbx_strand_id
1 'polypeptide(L)'
;MTYTEKIQKLIVALNTLTTETKISWAPFPEYIELTNNIYAKKYMVEYNRYLYSSGTHPIISEYTSKACSISGGAIFLVNFIETKSERNYYILAYQDSPNRPIKELTAQTDFQNELMALSISISSQEDPGFQFIDEIINLANE
;
A
#
# COMPACT_ATOMS: atom_id res chain seq x y z
N MET A 1 15.19 16.86 14.66
CA MET A 1 14.11 16.35 13.80
C MET A 1 13.39 15.23 14.55
N THR A 2 12.12 15.44 14.84
CA THR A 2 11.26 14.48 15.55
C THR A 2 10.94 13.28 14.67
N TYR A 3 10.41 12.21 15.26
CA TYR A 3 10.01 11.02 14.51
C TYR A 3 8.84 11.33 13.56
N THR A 4 7.86 12.09 14.03
CA THR A 4 6.72 12.60 13.24
C THR A 4 7.17 13.43 12.03
N GLU A 5 8.15 14.35 12.20
CA GLU A 5 8.72 15.12 11.10
C GLU A 5 9.41 14.23 10.04
N LYS A 6 10.07 13.14 10.47
CA LYS A 6 10.67 12.18 9.54
C LYS A 6 9.61 11.45 8.73
N ILE A 7 8.51 11.05 9.35
CA ILE A 7 7.40 10.37 8.66
C ILE A 7 6.75 11.32 7.65
N GLN A 8 6.47 12.56 8.04
CA GLN A 8 5.91 13.55 7.12
C GLN A 8 6.81 13.73 5.88
N LYS A 9 8.12 13.91 6.09
CA LYS A 9 9.09 14.03 4.98
C LYS A 9 9.16 12.76 4.13
N LEU A 10 9.05 11.58 4.74
CA LEU A 10 8.99 10.31 4.02
C LEU A 10 7.75 10.25 3.12
N ILE A 11 6.56 10.60 3.63
CA ILE A 11 5.32 10.57 2.84
C ILE A 11 5.43 11.54 1.65
N VAL A 12 5.93 12.75 1.87
CA VAL A 12 6.17 13.72 0.79
C VAL A 12 7.12 13.15 -0.26
N ALA A 13 8.25 12.55 0.18
CA ALA A 13 9.21 11.96 -0.74
C ALA A 13 8.62 10.78 -1.52
N LEU A 14 7.87 9.90 -0.89
CA LEU A 14 7.18 8.78 -1.55
C LEU A 14 6.17 9.30 -2.59
N ASN A 15 5.43 10.35 -2.27
CA ASN A 15 4.48 10.94 -3.20
C ASN A 15 5.20 11.52 -4.43
N THR A 16 6.25 12.33 -4.21
CA THR A 16 7.07 12.86 -5.32
C THR A 16 7.65 11.75 -6.19
N LEU A 17 8.27 10.74 -5.58
CA LEU A 17 8.85 9.60 -6.30
C LEU A 17 7.78 8.81 -7.08
N THR A 18 6.58 8.67 -6.51
CA THR A 18 5.44 8.04 -7.18
C THR A 18 5.06 8.89 -8.37
N THR A 19 4.65 10.15 -8.19
CA THR A 19 4.18 11.04 -9.27
C THR A 19 5.18 11.21 -10.41
N GLU A 20 6.48 11.21 -10.11
CA GLU A 20 7.56 11.30 -11.10
C GLU A 20 7.96 9.92 -11.69
N THR A 21 7.20 8.87 -11.42
CA THR A 21 7.39 7.48 -11.88
C THR A 21 8.78 6.91 -11.59
N LYS A 22 9.43 7.37 -10.52
CA LYS A 22 10.78 6.93 -10.09
C LYS A 22 10.76 5.66 -9.26
N ILE A 23 9.60 5.29 -8.73
CA ILE A 23 9.36 4.02 -8.05
C ILE A 23 8.12 3.37 -8.66
N SER A 24 8.13 2.04 -8.70
CA SER A 24 7.00 1.24 -9.15
C SER A 24 6.40 0.54 -7.94
N TRP A 25 5.08 0.66 -7.83
CA TRP A 25 4.30 -0.03 -6.82
C TRP A 25 3.68 -1.27 -7.44
N ALA A 26 3.61 -2.34 -6.66
CA ALA A 26 2.88 -3.55 -7.00
C ALA A 26 1.79 -3.78 -5.94
N PRO A 27 0.65 -4.38 -6.30
CA PRO A 27 -0.25 -5.01 -5.34
C PRO A 27 0.52 -5.90 -4.36
N PHE A 28 0.11 -5.88 -3.09
CA PHE A 28 0.86 -6.59 -2.05
C PHE A 28 1.02 -8.11 -2.33
N PRO A 29 -0.01 -8.85 -2.80
CA PRO A 29 0.16 -10.24 -3.20
C PRO A 29 1.16 -10.42 -4.36
N GLU A 30 1.06 -9.59 -5.39
CA GLU A 30 1.96 -9.64 -6.55
C GLU A 30 3.41 -9.38 -6.15
N TYR A 31 3.65 -8.40 -5.26
CA TYR A 31 4.97 -8.16 -4.71
C TYR A 31 5.55 -9.41 -4.02
N ILE A 32 4.74 -10.13 -3.24
CA ILE A 32 5.16 -11.37 -2.56
C ILE A 32 5.55 -12.43 -3.58
N GLU A 33 4.77 -12.58 -4.65
CA GLU A 33 5.02 -13.55 -5.72
C GLU A 33 6.31 -13.22 -6.49
N LEU A 34 6.48 -11.96 -6.90
CA LEU A 34 7.65 -11.51 -7.67
C LEU A 34 8.95 -11.59 -6.88
N THR A 35 8.90 -11.34 -5.58
CA THR A 35 10.11 -11.25 -4.73
C THR A 35 10.37 -12.49 -3.89
N ASN A 36 9.40 -13.42 -3.82
CA ASN A 36 9.41 -14.55 -2.89
C ASN A 36 9.69 -14.13 -1.43
N ASN A 37 9.20 -12.96 -1.02
CA ASN A 37 9.50 -12.37 0.28
C ASN A 37 8.70 -13.05 1.41
N ILE A 38 9.38 -13.92 2.15
CA ILE A 38 8.78 -14.75 3.21
C ILE A 38 8.20 -13.89 4.36
N TYR A 39 8.84 -12.77 4.69
CA TYR A 39 8.37 -11.91 5.78
C TYR A 39 7.12 -11.12 5.38
N ALA A 40 7.05 -10.65 4.13
CA ALA A 40 5.83 -10.07 3.56
C ALA A 40 4.68 -11.07 3.56
N LYS A 41 4.93 -12.32 3.13
CA LYS A 41 3.95 -13.40 3.18
C LYS A 41 3.45 -13.67 4.60
N LYS A 42 4.36 -13.79 5.57
CA LYS A 42 4.00 -14.01 6.98
C LYS A 42 3.17 -12.85 7.56
N TYR A 43 3.56 -11.62 7.23
CA TYR A 43 2.87 -10.42 7.67
C TYR A 43 1.42 -10.37 7.16
N MET A 44 1.21 -10.63 5.86
CA MET A 44 -0.13 -10.69 5.26
C MET A 44 -0.99 -11.81 5.85
N VAL A 45 -0.42 -13.02 6.01
CA VAL A 45 -1.13 -14.17 6.59
C VAL A 45 -1.54 -13.91 8.04
N GLU A 46 -0.67 -13.30 8.86
CA GLU A 46 -0.97 -13.07 10.27
C GLU A 46 -2.17 -12.14 10.47
N TYR A 47 -2.25 -11.05 9.70
CA TYR A 47 -3.39 -10.13 9.77
C TYR A 47 -4.66 -10.69 9.12
N ASN A 48 -4.53 -11.49 8.05
CA ASN A 48 -5.68 -12.07 7.35
C ASN A 48 -6.13 -13.43 7.93
N ARG A 49 -5.43 -13.98 8.92
CA ARG A 49 -5.77 -15.30 9.51
C ARG A 49 -7.19 -15.40 10.06
N TYR A 50 -7.79 -14.24 10.35
CA TYR A 50 -9.09 -14.07 10.97
C TYR A 50 -10.16 -13.52 10.04
N LEU A 51 -9.91 -13.49 8.73
CA LEU A 51 -10.79 -12.91 7.70
C LEU A 51 -12.25 -13.40 7.76
N TYR A 52 -12.49 -14.59 8.31
CA TYR A 52 -13.83 -15.20 8.45
C TYR A 52 -14.25 -15.43 9.91
N SER A 53 -13.48 -14.91 10.86
CA SER A 53 -13.85 -14.97 12.28
C SER A 53 -14.68 -13.73 12.66
N SER A 54 -15.54 -13.84 13.66
CA SER A 54 -16.40 -12.76 14.19
C SER A 54 -15.64 -11.63 14.90
N GLY A 55 -14.35 -11.47 14.58
CA GLY A 55 -13.36 -10.70 15.31
C GLY A 55 -13.37 -9.19 15.03
N THR A 56 -12.80 -8.47 15.99
CA THR A 56 -12.51 -7.02 15.99
C THR A 56 -11.13 -6.69 15.40
N HIS A 57 -10.47 -7.67 14.77
CA HIS A 57 -9.09 -7.53 14.32
C HIS A 57 -9.03 -6.87 12.94
N PRO A 58 -8.12 -5.90 12.74
CA PRO A 58 -7.92 -5.32 11.43
C PRO A 58 -7.35 -6.38 10.46
N ILE A 59 -7.90 -6.42 9.24
CA ILE A 59 -7.42 -7.27 8.14
C ILE A 59 -6.70 -6.41 7.11
N ILE A 60 -5.71 -6.97 6.41
CA ILE A 60 -5.04 -6.30 5.30
C ILE A 60 -5.88 -6.47 4.04
N SER A 61 -6.24 -5.36 3.41
CA SER A 61 -6.85 -5.38 2.08
C SER A 61 -5.81 -5.69 1.03
N GLU A 62 -5.86 -6.89 0.46
CA GLU A 62 -4.89 -7.37 -0.55
C GLU A 62 -4.90 -6.54 -1.83
N TYR A 63 -6.07 -6.03 -2.23
CA TYR A 63 -6.25 -5.29 -3.48
C TYR A 63 -5.81 -3.82 -3.41
N THR A 64 -5.87 -3.23 -2.21
CA THR A 64 -5.57 -1.80 -2.02
C THR A 64 -4.26 -1.55 -1.29
N SER A 65 -3.67 -2.59 -0.71
CA SER A 65 -2.33 -2.53 -0.17
C SER A 65 -1.29 -2.63 -1.29
N LYS A 66 -0.27 -1.80 -1.20
CA LYS A 66 0.77 -1.64 -2.22
C LYS A 66 2.15 -1.79 -1.59
N ALA A 67 3.09 -2.32 -2.36
CA ALA A 67 4.48 -2.45 -1.96
C ALA A 67 5.41 -1.98 -3.09
N CYS A 68 6.53 -1.36 -2.73
CA CYS A 68 7.59 -1.03 -3.67
C CYS A 68 8.95 -1.41 -3.09
N SER A 69 9.83 -1.94 -3.94
CA SER A 69 11.23 -2.18 -3.59
C SER A 69 12.00 -0.87 -3.65
N ILE A 70 12.73 -0.52 -2.59
CA ILE A 70 13.52 0.72 -2.55
C ILE A 70 14.80 0.52 -1.73
N SER A 71 15.93 0.95 -2.28
CA SER A 71 17.24 0.95 -1.60
C SER A 71 17.65 -0.41 -0.98
N GLY A 72 17.34 -1.51 -1.67
CA GLY A 72 17.64 -2.87 -1.18
C GLY A 72 16.70 -3.39 -0.09
N GLY A 73 15.68 -2.61 0.27
CA GLY A 73 14.56 -3.01 1.13
C GLY A 73 13.22 -2.82 0.42
N ALA A 74 12.15 -2.59 1.19
CA ALA A 74 10.81 -2.34 0.69
C ALA A 74 10.02 -1.39 1.59
N ILE A 75 9.12 -0.63 0.96
CA ILE A 75 8.10 0.17 1.62
C ILE A 75 6.74 -0.42 1.27
N PHE A 76 5.86 -0.49 2.27
CA PHE A 76 4.52 -1.02 2.18
C PHE A 76 3.55 0.08 2.58
N LEU A 77 2.62 0.41 1.68
CA LEU A 77 1.41 1.16 2.01
C LEU A 77 0.30 0.15 2.25
N VAL A 78 0.02 -0.15 3.51
CA VAL A 78 -0.90 -1.21 3.89
C VAL A 78 -2.24 -0.60 4.25
N ASN A 79 -3.32 -1.05 3.61
CA ASN A 79 -4.67 -0.68 3.98
C ASN A 79 -5.25 -1.71 4.93
N PHE A 80 -5.63 -1.27 6.13
CA PHE A 80 -6.34 -2.09 7.10
C PHE A 80 -7.84 -1.82 7.06
N ILE A 81 -8.62 -2.89 7.15
CA ILE A 81 -10.07 -2.87 7.28
C ILE A 81 -10.44 -3.42 8.65
N GLU A 82 -11.11 -2.62 9.48
CA GLU A 82 -11.76 -3.09 10.69
C GLU A 82 -13.22 -3.46 10.39
N THR A 83 -13.51 -4.75 10.34
CA THR A 83 -14.80 -5.27 9.84
C THR A 83 -16.02 -4.87 10.67
N LYS A 84 -15.87 -4.60 11.98
CA LYS A 84 -17.01 -4.19 12.84
C LYS A 84 -17.31 -2.69 12.82
N SER A 85 -16.26 -1.87 12.69
CA SER A 85 -16.39 -0.41 12.67
C SER A 85 -16.50 0.13 11.24
N GLU A 86 -16.37 -0.75 10.24
CA GLU A 86 -16.25 -0.40 8.81
C GLU A 86 -15.15 0.63 8.55
N ARG A 87 -14.16 0.69 9.45
CA ARG A 87 -13.10 1.66 9.39
C ARG A 87 -12.00 1.15 8.49
N ASN A 88 -11.66 1.94 7.48
CA ASN A 88 -10.48 1.74 6.64
C ASN A 88 -9.42 2.78 7.00
N TYR A 89 -8.17 2.35 7.11
CA TYR A 89 -7.06 3.26 7.36
C TYR A 89 -5.76 2.72 6.76
N TYR A 90 -4.91 3.65 6.35
CA TYR A 90 -3.63 3.32 5.76
C TYR A 90 -2.52 3.42 6.76
N ILE A 91 -1.52 2.58 6.59
CA ILE A 91 -0.29 2.62 7.34
C ILE A 91 0.91 2.53 6.42
N LEU A 92 2.03 3.11 6.84
CA LEU A 92 3.33 2.79 6.25
C LEU A 92 4.02 1.74 7.11
N ALA A 93 4.49 0.69 6.45
CA ALA A 93 5.44 -0.24 7.00
C ALA A 93 6.67 -0.32 6.10
N TYR A 94 7.79 -0.76 6.66
CA TYR A 94 9.03 -0.88 5.92
C TYR A 94 9.76 -2.17 6.27
N GLN A 95 10.63 -2.57 5.37
CA GLN A 95 11.57 -3.65 5.56
C GLN A 95 12.92 -3.17 5.03
N ASP A 96 13.91 -3.06 5.90
CA ASP A 96 15.26 -2.58 5.55
C ASP A 96 16.12 -3.64 4.83
N SER A 97 15.67 -4.89 4.83
CA SER A 97 16.27 -6.00 4.08
C SER A 97 15.26 -7.13 3.89
N PRO A 98 15.20 -7.82 2.73
CA PRO A 98 14.26 -8.92 2.45
C PRO A 98 14.29 -10.06 3.49
N ASN A 99 15.39 -10.18 4.23
CA ASN A 99 15.60 -11.21 5.25
C ASN A 99 15.22 -10.76 6.68
N ARG A 100 14.55 -9.62 6.84
CA ARG A 100 14.14 -9.07 8.14
C ARG A 100 12.62 -8.94 8.24
N PRO A 101 12.03 -8.97 9.45
CA PRO A 101 10.60 -8.70 9.61
C PRO A 101 10.21 -7.30 9.13
N ILE A 102 8.98 -7.18 8.61
CA ILE A 102 8.34 -5.90 8.33
C ILE A 102 8.09 -5.15 9.64
N LYS A 103 8.32 -3.84 9.63
CA LYS A 103 8.11 -2.93 10.76
C LYS A 103 7.14 -1.82 10.38
N GLU A 104 6.08 -1.68 11.18
CA GLU A 104 5.12 -0.60 11.03
C GLU A 104 5.68 0.72 11.58
N LEU A 105 5.47 1.83 10.88
CA LEU A 105 5.88 3.16 11.34
C LEU A 105 4.83 3.72 12.30
N THR A 106 5.10 3.86 13.60
CA THR A 106 4.13 4.42 14.56
C THR A 106 3.76 5.89 14.27
N ALA A 107 2.56 6.36 14.70
CA ALA A 107 1.98 7.71 14.48
C ALA A 107 1.24 7.97 13.14
N GLN A 108 0.61 6.94 12.57
CA GLN A 108 -0.08 7.03 11.26
C GLN A 108 -1.43 7.75 11.33
N THR A 109 -2.05 7.85 12.51
CA THR A 109 -3.37 8.51 12.67
C THR A 109 -3.34 9.97 12.22
N ASP A 110 -2.20 10.64 12.42
CA ASP A 110 -2.04 12.06 12.13
C ASP A 110 -1.86 12.32 10.63
N PHE A 111 -1.60 11.28 9.83
CA PHE A 111 -1.27 11.38 8.40
C PHE A 111 -2.23 10.62 7.48
N GLN A 112 -3.42 10.26 7.97
CA GLN A 112 -4.36 9.44 7.18
C GLN A 112 -4.76 10.10 5.85
N ASN A 113 -4.89 11.43 5.82
CA ASN A 113 -5.24 12.15 4.60
C ASN A 113 -4.11 12.08 3.56
N GLU A 114 -2.87 12.24 4.00
CA GLU A 114 -1.69 12.17 3.14
C GLU A 114 -1.41 10.76 2.64
N LEU A 115 -1.64 9.75 3.48
CA LEU A 115 -1.54 8.34 3.08
C LEU A 115 -2.64 7.95 2.09
N MET A 116 -3.86 8.44 2.29
CA MET A 116 -4.96 8.28 1.33
C MET A 116 -4.61 8.95 -0.01
N ALA A 117 -4.09 10.18 0.02
CA ALA A 117 -3.66 10.88 -1.19
C ALA A 117 -2.55 10.11 -1.94
N LEU A 118 -1.56 9.56 -1.21
CA LEU A 118 -0.55 8.68 -1.81
C LEU A 118 -1.18 7.45 -2.46
N SER A 119 -2.16 6.80 -1.81
CA SER A 119 -2.86 5.63 -2.39
C SER A 119 -3.53 5.95 -3.72
N ILE A 120 -4.15 7.15 -3.83
CA ILE A 120 -4.80 7.61 -5.06
C ILE A 120 -3.74 7.86 -6.13
N SER A 121 -2.63 8.52 -5.79
CA SER A 121 -1.53 8.76 -6.71
C SER A 121 -0.95 7.45 -7.24
N ILE A 122 -0.81 6.41 -6.42
CA ILE A 122 -0.37 5.08 -6.87
C ILE A 122 -1.37 4.49 -7.87
N SER A 123 -2.65 4.44 -7.53
CA SER A 123 -3.69 3.87 -8.40
C SER A 123 -3.82 4.61 -9.73
N SER A 124 -3.60 5.92 -9.76
CA SER A 124 -3.63 6.71 -11.00
C SER A 124 -2.53 6.35 -12.02
N GLN A 125 -1.45 5.71 -11.59
CA GLN A 125 -0.40 5.20 -12.51
C GLN A 125 -0.79 3.87 -13.14
N GLU A 126 -1.71 3.16 -12.50
CA GLU A 126 -2.10 1.80 -12.83
C GLU A 126 -3.50 1.76 -13.48
N ASP A 127 -4.00 2.85 -14.08
CA ASP A 127 -5.35 2.86 -14.68
C ASP A 127 -5.32 2.76 -16.23
N PRO A 128 -5.03 1.57 -16.80
CA PRO A 128 -5.32 1.27 -18.19
C PRO A 128 -6.83 1.22 -18.45
N GLY A 129 -7.66 1.26 -17.40
CA GLY A 129 -9.11 1.39 -17.48
C GLY A 129 -9.54 2.68 -18.17
N PHE A 130 -8.80 3.79 -18.03
CA PHE A 130 -9.07 5.00 -18.81
C PHE A 130 -8.90 4.78 -20.33
N GLN A 131 -7.84 4.09 -20.75
CA GLN A 131 -7.66 3.74 -22.16
C GLN A 131 -8.78 2.79 -22.63
N PHE A 132 -9.16 1.81 -21.83
CA PHE A 132 -10.28 0.91 -22.13
C PHE A 132 -11.64 1.63 -22.18
N ILE A 133 -11.88 2.60 -21.29
CA ILE A 133 -13.07 3.45 -21.29
C ILE A 133 -13.10 4.29 -22.58
N ASP A 134 -11.98 4.91 -22.95
CA ASP A 134 -11.85 5.67 -24.19
C ASP A 134 -12.12 4.77 -25.41
N GLU A 135 -11.62 3.54 -25.42
CA GLU A 135 -11.91 2.54 -26.46
C GLU A 135 -13.41 2.20 -26.56
N ILE A 136 -14.10 1.98 -25.43
CA ILE A 136 -15.55 1.74 -25.41
C ILE A 136 -16.33 2.95 -25.93
N ILE A 137 -15.95 4.15 -25.49
CA ILE A 137 -16.59 5.41 -25.94
C ILE A 137 -16.42 5.58 -27.45
N ASN A 138 -15.23 5.28 -27.98
CA ASN A 138 -14.98 5.37 -29.42
C ASN A 138 -15.80 4.34 -30.19
N LEU A 139 -15.87 3.09 -29.74
CA LEU A 139 -16.70 2.04 -30.36
C LEU A 139 -18.20 2.34 -30.36
N ALA A 140 -18.70 3.09 -29.37
CA ALA A 140 -20.12 3.45 -29.30
C ALA A 140 -20.51 4.62 -30.21
N ASN A 141 -19.52 5.37 -30.74
CA ASN A 141 -19.70 6.53 -31.60
C ASN A 141 -19.36 6.25 -33.08
N GLU A 142 -19.02 5.01 -33.43
CA GLU A 142 -18.89 4.48 -34.81
C GLU A 142 -20.20 3.85 -35.30
#